data_AF-A0A9E0FIM3-F1
#
_entry.id   AF-A0A9E0FIM3-F1
#
_cell.length_a   1.000
_cell.length_b   1.000
_cell.length_c   1.000
_cell.angle_alpha   90.00
_cell.angle_beta   90.00
_cell.angle_gamma   90.00
#
_symmetry.space_group_name_H-M   'P 1'
#
loop_
_entity.id
_entity.type
_entity.pdbx_description
1 polymer ?
#
loop_
_entity_poly.entity_id
_entity_poly.type
_entity_poly.pdbx_seq_one_letter_code
_entity_poly.pdbx_strand_id
1 'polypeptide(L)' 'VVAARAKIVEGAVGMVEMALAMLSQNNIVELDEEKKAAMVSNLLVVLCSDRAVNPIVNAGTLHH' A
#
# COMPACT_ATOMS: atom_id res chain seq x y z
N VAL A 1 4.60 -17.61 17.21
CA VAL A 1 5.13 -16.49 16.39
C VAL A 1 4.59 -16.52 14.95
N VAL A 2 4.72 -17.62 14.20
CA VAL A 2 4.23 -17.72 12.80
C VAL A 2 2.71 -17.49 12.67
N ALA A 3 1.90 -18.14 13.50
CA ALA A 3 0.44 -17.98 13.47
C ALA A 3 -0.04 -16.53 13.72
N ALA A 4 0.66 -15.79 14.60
CA ALA A 4 0.35 -14.39 14.87
C ALA A 4 0.71 -13.49 13.68
N ARG A 5 1.87 -13.74 13.04
CA ARG A 5 2.27 -13.01 11.82
C ARG A 5 1.32 -13.24 10.66
N ALA A 6 0.82 -14.47 10.48
CA ALA A 6 -0.16 -14.78 9.44
C ALA A 6 -1.43 -13.92 9.58
N LYS A 7 -1.95 -13.79 10.81
CA LYS A 7 -3.15 -13.00 11.10
C LYS A 7 -2.96 -11.48 10.86
N ILE A 8 -1.75 -10.97 11.09
CA ILE A 8 -1.40 -9.57 10.76
C ILE A 8 -1.40 -9.36 9.25
N VAL A 9 -0.81 -10.30 8.50
CA VAL A 9 -0.75 -10.23 7.03
C VAL A 9 -2.15 -10.30 6.42
N GLU A 10 -3.03 -11.17 6.91
CA GLU A 10 -4.43 -11.24 6.46
C GLU A 10 -5.16 -9.90 6.66
N GLY A 11 -5.02 -9.30 7.85
CA GLY A 11 -5.59 -7.98 8.11
C GLY A 11 -5.03 -6.90 7.19
N ALA A 12 -3.72 -6.91 6.93
CA ALA A 12 -3.07 -5.97 6.02
C ALA A 12 -3.58 -6.11 4.59
N VAL A 13 -3.70 -7.33 4.06
CA VAL A 13 -4.24 -7.58 2.71
C VAL A 13 -5.67 -7.04 2.59
N GLY A 14 -6.52 -7.30 3.59
CA GLY A 14 -7.88 -6.76 3.60
C GLY A 14 -7.94 -5.22 3.63
N MET A 15 -7.06 -4.58 4.41
CA MET A 15 -6.97 -3.12 4.45
C MET A 15 -6.55 -2.52 3.10
N VAL A 16 -5.61 -3.15 2.40
CA VAL A 16 -5.18 -2.72 1.06
C VAL A 16 -6.29 -2.89 0.03
N GLU A 17 -6.99 -4.02 0.06
CA GLU A 17 -8.11 -4.28 -0.85
C GLU A 17 -9.22 -3.24 -0.70
N MET A 18 -9.62 -2.95 0.55
CA MET A 18 -10.63 -1.94 0.85
C MET A 18 -10.19 -0.54 0.36
N ALA A 19 -8.94 -0.15 0.61
CA ALA A 19 -8.43 1.15 0.17
C ALA A 19 -8.45 1.28 -1.36
N LEU A 20 -7.99 0.27 -2.10
CA LEU A 20 -8.00 0.28 -3.56
C LEU A 20 -9.43 0.31 -4.12
N ALA A 21 -10.34 -0.45 -3.51
CA ALA A 21 -11.75 -0.46 -3.91
C ALA A 21 -12.39 0.92 -3.71
N MET A 22 -12.15 1.59 -2.58
CA MET A 22 -12.67 2.93 -2.32
C MET A 22 -12.10 3.97 -3.29
N LEU A 23 -10.79 3.93 -3.56
CA LEU A 23 -10.15 4.86 -4.49
C LEU A 23 -10.66 4.68 -5.93
N SER A 24 -10.91 3.44 -6.34
CA SER A 24 -11.49 3.13 -7.65
C SER A 24 -12.96 3.54 -7.74
N GLN A 25 -13.78 3.28 -6.72
CA GLN A 25 -15.20 3.66 -6.68
C GLN A 25 -15.40 5.18 -6.77
N ASN A 26 -14.49 5.95 -6.17
CA ASN A 26 -14.53 7.41 -6.19
C ASN A 26 -13.83 8.00 -7.43
N ASN A 27 -13.37 7.17 -8.39
CA ASN A 27 -12.58 7.57 -9.55
C ASN A 27 -11.39 8.49 -9.20
N ILE A 28 -10.78 8.31 -8.02
CA ILE A 28 -9.66 9.14 -7.56
C ILE A 28 -8.37 8.72 -8.29
N VAL A 29 -8.25 7.43 -8.62
CA VAL A 29 -7.09 6.87 -9.31
C VAL A 29 -7.54 5.86 -10.36
N GLU A 30 -6.90 5.89 -11.54
CA GLU A 30 -6.99 4.82 -12.52
C GLU A 30 -5.69 4.00 -12.48
N LEU A 31 -5.82 2.73 -12.15
CA LEU A 31 -4.70 1.80 -12.02
C LEU A 31 -4.86 0.73 -13.08
N ASP A 32 -3.86 0.62 -13.95
CA ASP A 32 -3.63 -0.61 -14.71
C ASP A 32 -3.12 -1.72 -13.77
N GLU A 33 -3.10 -2.96 -14.28
CA GLU A 33 -2.73 -4.13 -13.47
C GLU A 33 -1.31 -4.03 -12.89
N GLU A 34 -0.37 -3.42 -13.63
CA GLU A 34 1.01 -3.25 -13.21
C GLU A 34 1.14 -2.24 -12.06
N LYS A 35 0.49 -1.08 -12.18
CA LYS A 35 0.43 -0.07 -11.12
C LYS A 35 -0.30 -0.59 -9.89
N LYS A 36 -1.36 -1.38 -10.08
CA LYS A 36 -2.09 -2.01 -8.97
C LYS A 36 -1.18 -2.96 -8.19
N ALA A 37 -0.44 -3.83 -8.88
CA ALA A 37 0.51 -4.74 -8.25
C ALA A 37 1.61 -3.99 -7.45
N ALA A 38 2.16 -2.92 -8.03
CA ALA A 38 3.15 -2.07 -7.35
C ALA A 38 2.57 -1.39 -6.10
N MET A 39 1.34 -0.87 -6.18
CA MET A 39 0.69 -0.20 -5.06
C MET A 39 0.34 -1.16 -3.93
N VAL A 40 -0.13 -2.37 -4.26
CA VAL A 40 -0.35 -3.44 -3.28
C VAL A 40 0.94 -3.80 -2.56
N SER A 41 2.04 -3.97 -3.30
CA SER A 41 3.36 -4.28 -2.73
C SER A 41 3.81 -3.19 -1.74
N ASN A 42 3.72 -1.92 -2.15
CA ASN A 42 4.11 -0.78 -1.32
C ASN A 42 3.26 -0.69 -0.04
N LEU A 43 1.94 -0.86 -0.15
CA LEU A 43 1.05 -0.80 1.00
C LEU A 43 1.21 -1.99 1.94
N LEU A 44 1.43 -3.20 1.42
CA LEU A 44 1.69 -4.37 2.25
C LEU A 44 3.02 -4.24 2.99
N VAL A 45 4.06 -3.71 2.35
CA VAL A 45 5.32 -3.38 3.04
C VAL A 45 5.06 -2.37 4.14
N VAL A 46 4.25 -1.33 3.89
CA VAL A 46 3.91 -0.33 4.90
C VAL A 46 3.19 -0.92 6.11
N LEU A 47 2.17 -1.76 5.86
CA LEU A 47 1.29 -2.30 6.89
C LEU A 47 1.90 -3.47 7.67
N CYS A 48 2.77 -4.26 7.03
CA CYS A 48 3.41 -5.42 7.63
C CYS A 48 4.83 -5.14 8.16
N SER A 49 5.41 -3.97 7.84
CA SER A 49 6.71 -3.59 8.39
C SER A 49 6.56 -3.19 9.86
N ASP A 50 7.27 -3.89 10.73
CA ASP A 50 7.48 -3.57 12.15
C ASP A 50 8.34 -2.30 12.34
N ARG A 51 8.90 -1.81 11.24
CA ARG A 51 9.79 -0.66 11.17
C ARG A 51 8.99 0.49 10.57
N ALA A 52 8.82 1.57 11.32
CA ALA A 52 8.21 2.81 10.88
C ALA A 52 8.66 3.12 9.45
N VAL A 53 7.71 3.12 8.52
CA VAL A 53 7.98 3.39 7.12
C VAL A 53 8.39 4.85 7.05
N ASN A 54 9.64 5.11 6.67
CA ASN A 54 10.04 6.47 6.34
C ASN A 54 9.30 6.82 5.04
N PRO A 55 8.36 7.77 5.06
CA PRO A 55 7.72 8.19 3.83
C PRO A 55 8.82 8.69 2.90
N ILE A 56 8.95 8.08 1.72
CA ILE A 56 9.73 8.66 0.64
C ILE A 56 8.91 9.85 0.17
N VAL A 57 9.07 10.97 0.87
CA VAL A 57 8.55 12.26 0.43
C VAL A 57 9.39 12.64 -0.78
N ASN A 58 8.89 12.35 -1.98
CA ASN A 58 9.43 12.91 -3.20
C ASN A 58 8.94 14.38 -3.30
N ALA A 59 9.42 15.21 -2.36
CA ALA A 59 9.33 16.66 -2.49
C ALA A 59 10.24 17.02 -3.65
N GLY A 60 9.63 17.24 -4.81
CA GLY A 60 10.34 17.34 -6.08
C GLY A 60 11.57 18.23 -6.00
N THR A 61 12.66 17.78 -6.60
CA THR A 61 13.60 18.71 -7.22
C THR A 61 12.92 19.28 -8.46
N LEU A 62 11.98 20.20 -8.23
CA LEU A 62 11.54 21.23 -9.16
C LEU A 62 12.69 22.24 -9.27
N HIS A 63 13.80 21.85 -9.88
CA HIS A 63 14.95 22.71 -10.08
C HIS A 63 15.34 22.63 -11.56
N HIS A 64 15.40 23.84 -12.14
CA HIS A 64 15.87 24.24 -13.46
C HIS A 64 17.10 23.48 -13.98
#